data_AF-A0AAW0Y7I4-F1
#
_entry.id   AF-A0AAW0Y7I4-F1
#
_cell.length_a   1.000
_cell.length_b   1.000
_cell.length_c   1.000
_cell.angle_alpha   90.00
_cell.angle_beta   90.00
_cell.angle_gamma   90.00
#
_symmetry.space_group_name_H-M   'P 1'
#
loop_
_entity.id
_entity.type
_entity.pdbx_description
1 polymer ?
#
loop_
_entity_poly.entity_id
_entity_poly.type
_entity_poly.pdbx_seq_one_letter_code
_entity_poly.pdbx_strand_id
1 'polypeptide(L)'
;MTNMDTFYPLWSFSDLPDELLLRILSCDCITVFDLCRAAATCSRLNNIVETQNLWRLKLMHHWPKVWDQLPYKKKVTDWHDEVKQLMCFDRQVQKLVSSLSSRLYQNLRLASNVHLTSPVYNEVDALVLSTNYAPYYVLNALRKIVENGSQFENMTEKYYALKVMSHVRQGICIREWEEFMARQPSQQSLEMGALLVAKWFQPHTDINIKQ
;
A
#
# COMPACT_ATOMS: atom_id res chain seq x y z
N MET A 1 -65.19 10.80 0.26
CA MET A 1 -63.80 10.99 -0.18
C MET A 1 -63.10 11.83 0.86
N THR A 2 -62.32 11.21 1.74
CA THR A 2 -61.49 11.92 2.71
C THR A 2 -60.17 11.16 2.79
N ASN A 3 -59.09 11.90 2.57
CA ASN A 3 -57.76 11.42 2.21
C ASN A 3 -57.19 10.40 3.20
N MET A 4 -56.71 9.28 2.67
CA MET A 4 -55.67 8.46 3.28
C MET A 4 -54.33 9.17 3.09
N ASP A 5 -53.99 10.09 3.99
CA ASP A 5 -52.60 10.51 4.16
C ASP A 5 -51.92 9.53 5.12
N THR A 6 -51.50 8.38 4.59
CA THR A 6 -50.55 7.51 5.28
C THR A 6 -49.22 8.24 5.39
N PHE A 7 -48.99 8.92 6.51
CA PHE A 7 -47.67 9.38 6.95
C PHE A 7 -46.78 8.15 7.15
N TYR A 8 -46.05 7.74 6.12
CA TYR A 8 -44.87 6.93 6.34
C TYR A 8 -43.85 7.81 7.05
N PRO A 9 -43.33 7.43 8.22
CA PRO A 9 -42.23 8.17 8.82
C PRO A 9 -41.10 8.19 7.78
N LEU A 10 -40.57 9.39 7.51
CA LEU A 10 -39.37 9.53 6.69
C LEU A 10 -38.21 9.02 7.54
N TRP A 11 -37.82 7.77 7.32
CA TRP A 11 -36.64 7.21 8.00
C TRP A 11 -35.43 8.01 7.55
N SER A 12 -34.84 8.75 8.47
CA SER A 12 -33.59 9.45 8.26
C SER A 12 -32.44 8.48 8.43
N PHE A 13 -31.32 8.75 7.76
CA PHE A 13 -30.07 8.03 7.99
C PHE A 13 -29.66 8.08 9.48
N SER A 14 -30.06 9.14 10.19
CA SER A 14 -29.86 9.30 11.63
C SER A 14 -30.66 8.31 12.48
N ASP A 15 -31.68 7.67 11.94
CA ASP A 15 -32.54 6.72 12.69
C ASP A 15 -32.01 5.28 12.62
N LEU A 16 -31.00 5.02 11.79
CA LEU A 16 -30.37 3.71 11.70
C LEU A 16 -29.58 3.38 12.97
N PRO A 17 -29.65 2.16 13.52
CA PRO A 17 -28.77 1.68 14.59
C PRO A 17 -27.28 1.74 14.23
N ASP A 18 -26.42 1.88 15.24
CA ASP A 18 -24.95 1.97 15.06
C ASP A 18 -24.37 0.72 14.37
N GLU A 19 -24.93 -0.47 14.63
CA GLU A 19 -24.50 -1.71 13.99
C GLU A 19 -24.74 -1.71 12.48
N LEU A 20 -25.87 -1.13 12.06
CA LEU A 20 -26.19 -0.99 10.64
C LEU A 20 -25.32 0.07 9.97
N LEU A 21 -25.08 1.19 10.65
CA LEU A 21 -24.13 2.21 10.19
C LEU A 21 -22.71 1.65 10.05
N LEU A 22 -22.23 0.89 11.04
CA LEU A 22 -20.94 0.22 10.99
C LEU A 22 -20.85 -0.76 9.81
N ARG A 23 -21.92 -1.54 9.58
CA ARG A 23 -21.98 -2.47 8.44
C ARG A 23 -21.95 -1.74 7.10
N ILE A 24 -22.68 -0.63 6.96
CA ILE A 24 -22.66 0.22 5.77
C ILE A 24 -21.24 0.76 5.56
N LEU A 25 -20.65 1.38 6.58
CA LEU A 25 -19.30 1.95 6.53
C LEU A 25 -18.22 0.89 6.22
N SER A 26 -18.46 -0.36 6.62
CA SER A 26 -17.55 -1.48 6.33
C SER A 26 -17.55 -1.90 4.87
N CYS A 27 -18.57 -1.59 4.07
CA CYS A 27 -18.67 -1.97 2.65
C CYS A 27 -17.48 -1.48 1.82
N ASP A 28 -16.96 -2.33 0.93
CA ASP A 28 -15.76 -2.06 0.13
C ASP A 28 -15.86 -0.84 -0.79
N CYS A 29 -17.08 -0.45 -1.17
CA CYS A 29 -17.32 0.76 -1.98
C CYS A 29 -17.08 2.07 -1.21
N ILE A 30 -17.10 2.04 0.13
CA ILE A 30 -16.80 3.19 0.98
C ILE A 30 -15.30 3.20 1.24
N THR A 31 -14.61 4.20 0.70
CA THR A 31 -13.15 4.29 0.82
C THR A 31 -12.73 4.81 2.19
N VAL A 32 -11.44 4.69 2.51
CA VAL A 32 -10.86 5.31 3.70
C VAL A 32 -11.06 6.84 3.71
N PHE A 33 -11.02 7.50 2.55
CA PHE A 33 -11.29 8.93 2.46
C PHE A 33 -12.74 9.27 2.82
N ASP A 34 -13.68 8.41 2.44
CA ASP A 34 -15.09 8.57 2.78
C ASP A 34 -15.31 8.39 4.29
N LEU A 35 -14.58 7.46 4.93
CA LEU A 35 -14.59 7.33 6.39
C LEU A 35 -14.10 8.60 7.09
N CYS A 36 -12.98 9.18 6.63
CA CYS A 36 -12.48 10.44 7.19
C CYS A 36 -13.49 11.58 7.05
N ARG A 37 -14.19 11.65 5.90
CA ARG A 37 -15.25 12.64 5.68
C ARG A 37 -16.46 12.37 6.57
N ALA A 38 -16.88 11.12 6.70
CA ALA A 38 -17.99 10.71 7.56
C ALA A 38 -17.72 11.06 9.03
N ALA A 39 -16.52 10.76 9.53
CA ALA A 39 -16.10 11.13 10.88
C ALA A 39 -16.18 12.65 11.14
N ALA A 40 -15.89 13.47 10.13
CA ALA A 40 -15.97 14.93 10.24
C ALA A 40 -17.40 15.48 10.25
N THR A 41 -18.44 14.67 9.98
CA THR A 41 -19.83 15.16 9.91
C THR A 41 -20.49 15.31 11.27
N CYS A 42 -20.32 14.34 12.17
CA CYS A 42 -20.91 14.36 13.50
C CYS A 42 -20.17 13.42 14.46
N SER A 43 -20.31 13.68 15.77
CA SER A 43 -19.66 12.88 16.83
C SER A 43 -20.06 11.40 16.80
N ARG A 44 -21.31 11.10 16.44
CA ARG A 44 -21.80 9.72 16.34
C ARG A 44 -21.06 8.93 15.26
N LEU A 45 -20.93 9.49 14.06
CA LEU A 45 -20.19 8.85 12.98
C LEU A 45 -18.70 8.81 13.28
N ASN A 46 -18.14 9.83 13.95
CA ASN A 46 -16.76 9.78 14.43
C ASN A 46 -16.52 8.57 15.34
N ASN A 47 -17.38 8.36 16.35
CA ASN A 47 -17.26 7.23 17.27
C ASN A 47 -17.37 5.87 16.57
N ILE A 48 -18.28 5.75 15.59
CA ILE A 48 -18.41 4.51 14.81
C ILE A 48 -17.16 4.29 13.96
N VAL A 49 -16.65 5.33 13.31
CA VAL A 49 -15.44 5.26 12.49
C VAL A 49 -14.22 4.87 13.34
N GLU A 50 -14.12 5.27 14.60
CA GLU A 50 -13.03 4.87 15.52
C GLU A 50 -13.01 3.36 15.85
N THR A 51 -14.01 2.60 15.42
CA THR A 51 -14.05 1.14 15.63
C THR A 51 -12.87 0.43 14.95
N GLN A 52 -12.00 -0.19 15.74
CA GLN A 52 -10.78 -0.88 15.27
C GLN A 52 -11.03 -1.97 14.22
N ASN A 53 -12.13 -2.71 14.34
CA ASN A 53 -12.49 -3.74 13.36
C ASN A 53 -12.85 -3.17 11.98
N LEU A 54 -13.36 -1.94 11.90
CA LEU A 54 -13.64 -1.27 10.63
C LEU A 54 -12.33 -1.06 9.85
N TRP A 55 -11.33 -0.45 10.50
CA TRP A 55 -10.02 -0.20 9.90
C TRP A 55 -9.29 -1.48 9.52
N ARG A 56 -9.40 -2.52 10.36
CA ARG A 56 -8.89 -3.87 10.04
C ARG A 56 -9.48 -4.41 8.75
N LEU A 57 -10.80 -4.34 8.59
CA LEU A 57 -11.49 -4.78 7.37
C LEU A 57 -11.06 -3.93 6.16
N LYS A 58 -11.02 -2.60 6.30
CA LYS A 58 -10.56 -1.70 5.23
C LYS A 58 -9.15 -2.03 4.78
N LEU A 59 -8.25 -2.30 5.72
CA LEU A 59 -6.87 -2.66 5.39
C LEU A 59 -6.82 -3.97 4.60
N MET A 60 -7.55 -5.00 5.06
CA MET A 60 -7.65 -6.29 4.39
C MET A 60 -8.22 -6.19 2.97
N HIS A 61 -9.27 -5.40 2.77
CA HIS A 61 -9.95 -5.28 1.47
C HIS A 61 -9.19 -4.40 0.47
N HIS A 62 -8.66 -3.25 0.91
CA HIS A 62 -8.03 -2.28 0.00
C HIS A 62 -6.53 -2.52 -0.19
N TRP A 63 -5.86 -3.24 0.71
CA TRP A 63 -4.42 -3.51 0.66
C TRP A 63 -4.08 -4.99 0.92
N PRO A 64 -4.63 -5.93 0.15
CA PRO A 64 -4.47 -7.38 0.40
C PRO A 64 -3.00 -7.82 0.40
N LYS A 65 -2.16 -7.30 -0.50
CA LYS A 65 -0.74 -7.68 -0.53
C LYS A 65 0.05 -7.14 0.66
N VAL A 66 -0.39 -6.05 1.28
CA VAL A 66 0.22 -5.55 2.52
C VAL A 66 -0.26 -6.42 3.68
N TRP A 67 -1.55 -6.73 3.71
CA TRP A 67 -2.17 -7.60 4.69
C TRP A 67 -1.48 -8.96 4.81
N ASP A 68 -1.14 -9.59 3.68
CA ASP A 68 -0.45 -10.88 3.65
C ASP A 68 0.97 -10.84 4.27
N GLN A 69 1.59 -9.66 4.30
CA GLN A 69 2.96 -9.45 4.77
C GLN A 69 3.01 -8.91 6.21
N LEU A 70 1.89 -8.35 6.68
CA LEU A 70 1.76 -7.98 8.08
C LEU A 70 1.73 -9.28 8.90
N PRO A 71 2.55 -9.41 9.96
CA PRO A 71 2.52 -10.58 10.82
C PRO A 71 1.17 -10.62 11.53
N TYR A 72 0.26 -11.38 10.95
CA TYR A 72 -1.02 -11.69 11.53
C TYR A 72 -0.74 -12.42 12.85
N LYS A 73 -0.96 -11.76 14.00
CA LYS A 73 -1.71 -12.29 15.17
C LYS A 73 -1.35 -11.75 16.57
N LYS A 74 -0.34 -10.91 16.83
CA LYS A 74 0.00 -10.62 18.26
C LYS A 74 0.30 -9.18 18.72
N LYS A 75 0.46 -8.16 17.86
CA LYS A 75 0.93 -6.84 18.36
C LYS A 75 0.32 -5.57 17.74
N VAL A 76 -0.46 -5.64 16.66
CA VAL A 76 -1.11 -4.43 16.13
C VAL A 76 -2.23 -4.03 17.07
N THR A 77 -2.00 -2.98 17.85
CA THR A 77 -2.96 -2.44 18.82
C THR A 77 -3.88 -1.40 18.18
N ASP A 78 -3.47 -0.78 17.07
CA ASP A 78 -4.22 0.29 16.41
C ASP A 78 -4.17 0.17 14.88
N TRP A 79 -5.25 -0.34 14.29
CA TRP A 79 -5.43 -0.47 12.84
C TRP A 79 -5.66 0.87 12.15
N HIS A 80 -6.17 1.87 12.87
CA HIS A 80 -6.34 3.21 12.33
C HIS A 80 -4.99 3.86 12.06
N ASP A 81 -4.03 3.74 13.00
CA ASP A 81 -2.67 4.24 12.78
C ASP A 81 -1.97 3.53 11.61
N GLU A 82 -2.12 2.21 11.47
CA GLU A 82 -1.54 1.49 10.33
C GLU A 82 -2.07 1.97 8.98
N VAL A 83 -3.39 2.21 8.87
CA VAL A 83 -3.97 2.78 7.65
C VAL A 83 -3.47 4.21 7.41
N LYS A 84 -3.32 5.00 8.47
CA LYS A 84 -2.74 6.35 8.39
C LYS A 84 -1.29 6.33 7.91
N GLN A 85 -0.48 5.39 8.39
CA GLN A 85 0.90 5.19 7.91
C GLN A 85 0.88 4.84 6.42
N LEU A 86 0.05 3.88 5.99
CA LEU A 86 -0.10 3.51 4.58
C LEU A 86 -0.41 4.72 3.69
N MET A 87 -1.36 5.57 4.10
CA MET A 87 -1.70 6.80 3.36
C MET A 87 -0.54 7.79 3.34
N CYS A 88 0.26 7.87 4.41
CA CYS A 88 1.45 8.71 4.47
C CYS A 88 2.52 8.22 3.47
N PHE A 89 2.76 6.92 3.39
CA PHE A 89 3.66 6.33 2.39
C PHE A 89 3.15 6.52 0.97
N ASP A 90 1.86 6.34 0.72
CA ASP A 90 1.25 6.62 -0.60
C ASP A 90 1.57 8.05 -1.05
N ARG A 91 1.41 9.06 -0.17
CA ARG A 91 1.74 10.46 -0.47
C ARG A 91 3.25 10.69 -0.66
N GLN A 92 4.09 10.13 0.19
CA GLN A 92 5.54 10.31 0.11
C GLN A 92 6.12 9.71 -1.17
N VAL A 93 5.68 8.50 -1.53
CA VAL A 93 6.08 7.82 -2.77
C VAL A 93 5.59 8.58 -4.00
N GLN A 94 4.32 9.02 -4.01
CA GLN A 94 3.82 9.84 -5.12
C GLN A 94 4.65 11.10 -5.31
N LYS A 95 4.94 11.83 -4.22
CA LYS A 95 5.77 13.05 -4.27
C LYS A 95 7.18 12.75 -4.78
N LEU A 96 7.79 11.66 -4.30
CA LEU A 96 9.10 11.23 -4.76
C LEU A 96 9.07 10.96 -6.27
N VAL A 97 8.19 10.07 -6.74
CA VAL A 97 8.10 9.64 -8.14
C VAL A 97 7.80 10.82 -9.07
N SER A 98 6.81 11.66 -8.76
CA SER A 98 6.48 12.83 -9.57
C SER A 98 7.64 13.84 -9.65
N SER A 99 8.51 13.89 -8.64
CA SER A 99 9.70 14.76 -8.66
C SER A 99 10.85 14.21 -9.52
N LEU A 100 10.89 12.92 -9.82
CA LEU A 100 12.04 12.30 -10.49
C LEU A 100 12.21 12.79 -11.93
N SER A 101 11.10 13.09 -12.61
CA SER A 101 11.14 13.61 -13.98
C SER A 101 11.96 14.89 -14.08
N SER A 102 11.69 15.88 -13.23
CA SER A 102 12.41 17.16 -13.23
C SER A 102 13.84 17.04 -12.73
N ARG A 103 14.07 16.20 -11.71
CA ARG A 103 15.39 15.98 -11.10
C ARG A 103 16.37 15.26 -12.02
N LEU A 104 15.88 14.33 -12.84
CA LEU A 104 16.71 13.48 -13.70
C LEU A 104 16.72 13.93 -15.16
N TYR A 105 15.88 14.89 -15.55
CA TYR A 105 15.88 15.49 -16.89
C TYR A 105 17.23 16.10 -17.31
N GLN A 106 17.99 16.62 -16.35
CA GLN A 106 19.33 17.17 -16.63
C GLN A 106 20.36 16.06 -16.92
N ASN A 107 20.22 14.90 -16.29
CA ASN A 107 21.11 13.75 -16.49
C ASN A 107 20.85 13.01 -17.81
N LEU A 108 19.62 13.12 -18.35
CA LEU A 108 19.23 12.58 -19.66
C LEU A 108 20.05 13.14 -20.84
N ARG A 109 20.60 14.36 -20.71
CA ARG A 109 21.43 14.98 -21.76
C ARG A 109 22.84 14.37 -21.88
N LEU A 110 23.28 13.59 -20.89
CA LEU A 110 24.67 13.15 -20.78
C LEU A 110 24.86 11.62 -20.82
N ALA A 111 23.81 10.82 -20.67
CA ALA A 111 23.91 9.37 -20.70
C ALA A 111 22.69 8.70 -21.33
N SER A 112 22.93 7.67 -22.15
CA SER A 112 21.92 6.88 -22.87
C SER A 112 21.06 5.99 -21.96
N ASN A 113 21.43 5.84 -20.68
CA ASN A 113 20.68 5.08 -19.69
C ASN A 113 20.49 5.92 -18.41
N VAL A 114 19.26 6.36 -18.14
CA VAL A 114 18.91 7.03 -16.88
C VAL A 114 18.82 6.00 -15.77
N HIS A 115 19.92 5.87 -15.02
CA HIS A 115 19.89 5.23 -13.71
C HIS A 115 19.41 6.25 -12.67
N LEU A 116 18.72 5.78 -11.63
CA LEU A 116 18.49 6.63 -10.46
C LEU A 116 19.85 7.03 -9.90
N THR A 117 19.97 8.26 -9.41
CA THR A 117 21.23 8.76 -8.85
C THR A 117 21.40 8.26 -7.41
N SER A 118 22.63 8.21 -6.90
CA SER A 118 22.89 7.82 -5.50
C SER A 118 22.03 8.59 -4.47
N PRO A 119 21.81 9.92 -4.60
CA PRO A 119 20.90 10.63 -3.70
C PRO A 119 19.46 10.11 -3.72
N VAL A 120 18.94 9.73 -4.90
CA VAL A 120 17.59 9.16 -5.02
C VAL A 120 17.53 7.79 -4.35
N TYR A 121 18.54 6.94 -4.54
CA TYR A 121 18.59 5.66 -3.84
C TYR A 121 18.62 5.83 -2.32
N ASN A 122 19.41 6.77 -1.80
CA ASN A 122 19.46 7.05 -0.37
C ASN A 122 18.12 7.54 0.19
N GLU A 123 17.37 8.35 -0.56
CA GLU A 123 16.01 8.77 -0.18
C GLU A 123 15.05 7.58 -0.12
N VAL A 124 15.13 6.67 -1.10
CA VAL A 124 14.32 5.44 -1.12
C VAL A 124 14.70 4.53 0.04
N ASP A 125 16.00 4.35 0.31
CA ASP A 125 16.49 3.52 1.42
C ASP A 125 16.05 4.09 2.76
N ALA A 126 16.12 5.41 2.95
CA ALA A 126 15.62 6.06 4.16
C ALA A 126 14.10 5.82 4.37
N LEU A 127 13.30 5.86 3.30
CA LEU A 127 11.88 5.51 3.36
C LEU A 127 11.68 4.04 3.75
N VAL A 128 12.39 3.13 3.10
CA VAL A 128 12.27 1.67 3.27
C VAL A 128 12.77 1.20 4.64
N LEU A 129 13.71 1.91 5.27
CA LEU A 129 14.27 1.58 6.58
C LEU A 129 13.53 2.25 7.75
N SER A 130 12.56 3.12 7.48
CA SER A 130 11.87 3.89 8.53
C SER A 130 11.02 3.02 9.47
N THR A 131 10.47 1.90 8.99
CA THR A 131 9.74 0.91 9.81
C THR A 131 9.94 -0.48 9.23
N ASN A 132 9.66 -1.53 10.03
CA ASN A 132 9.78 -2.92 9.58
C ASN A 132 8.88 -3.25 8.37
N TYR A 133 7.75 -2.57 8.22
CA TYR A 133 6.78 -2.81 7.15
C TYR A 133 6.83 -1.78 6.02
N ALA A 134 7.65 -0.73 6.17
CA ALA A 134 7.85 0.30 5.16
C ALA A 134 8.18 -0.24 3.76
N PRO A 135 8.99 -1.32 3.58
CA PRO A 135 9.22 -1.88 2.24
C PRO A 135 7.91 -2.28 1.56
N TYR A 136 6.98 -2.92 2.28
CA TYR A 136 5.69 -3.35 1.73
C TYR A 136 4.76 -2.18 1.44
N TYR A 137 4.78 -1.16 2.28
CA TYR A 137 3.99 0.06 2.09
C TYR A 137 4.46 0.82 0.85
N VAL A 138 5.78 0.97 0.68
CA VAL A 138 6.39 1.58 -0.50
C VAL A 138 6.07 0.78 -1.77
N LEU A 139 6.24 -0.54 -1.74
CA LEU A 139 5.91 -1.39 -2.91
C LEU A 139 4.44 -1.31 -3.31
N ASN A 140 3.54 -1.22 -2.34
CA ASN A 140 2.13 -1.04 -2.62
C ASN A 140 1.84 0.32 -3.28
N ALA A 141 2.40 1.41 -2.75
CA ALA A 141 2.24 2.74 -3.33
C ALA A 141 2.78 2.81 -4.78
N LEU A 142 3.95 2.21 -5.02
CA LEU A 142 4.54 2.14 -6.36
C LEU A 142 3.68 1.34 -7.32
N ARG A 143 3.12 0.21 -6.87
CA ARG A 143 2.20 -0.60 -7.68
C ARG A 143 0.97 0.21 -8.10
N LYS A 144 0.36 0.96 -7.17
CA LYS A 144 -0.77 1.84 -7.48
C LYS A 144 -0.42 2.83 -8.60
N ILE A 145 0.78 3.42 -8.58
CA ILE A 145 1.22 4.34 -9.64
C ILE A 145 1.32 3.64 -11.00
N VAL A 146 1.93 2.45 -11.02
CA VAL A 146 2.11 1.65 -12.24
C VAL A 146 0.76 1.24 -12.85
N GLU A 147 -0.18 0.82 -12.00
CA GLU A 147 -1.50 0.32 -12.39
C GLU A 147 -2.54 1.44 -12.60
N ASN A 148 -2.25 2.69 -12.23
CA ASN A 148 -3.18 3.81 -12.36
C ASN A 148 -3.42 4.20 -13.83
N GLY A 149 -4.69 4.44 -14.20
CA GLY A 149 -5.07 4.90 -15.54
C GLY A 149 -4.76 3.88 -16.65
N SER A 150 -4.82 4.34 -17.90
CA SER A 150 -4.51 3.47 -19.03
C SER A 150 -3.02 3.12 -19.12
N GLN A 151 -2.67 2.06 -19.83
CA GLN A 151 -1.27 1.62 -19.97
C GLN A 151 -0.36 2.68 -20.63
N PHE A 152 -0.92 3.67 -21.32
CA PHE A 152 -0.18 4.71 -22.04
C PHE A 152 -0.24 6.09 -21.36
N GLU A 153 -0.92 6.20 -20.22
CA GLU A 153 -0.97 7.43 -19.43
C GLU A 153 0.19 7.50 -18.43
N ASN A 154 0.69 8.72 -18.19
CA ASN A 154 1.72 9.02 -17.20
C ASN A 154 2.97 8.12 -17.29
N MET A 155 3.36 7.74 -18.52
CA MET A 155 4.45 6.79 -18.79
C MET A 155 5.76 7.13 -18.08
N THR A 156 6.08 8.42 -17.94
CA THR A 156 7.27 8.88 -17.22
C THR A 156 7.19 8.52 -15.73
N GLU A 157 6.05 8.74 -15.07
CA GLU A 157 5.87 8.38 -13.67
C GLU A 157 5.88 6.86 -13.49
N LYS A 158 5.18 6.13 -14.38
CA LYS A 158 5.18 4.65 -14.37
C LYS A 158 6.58 4.08 -14.53
N TYR A 159 7.38 4.64 -15.46
CA TYR A 159 8.77 4.24 -15.66
C TYR A 159 9.61 4.43 -14.39
N TYR A 160 9.52 5.60 -13.76
CA TYR A 160 10.27 5.86 -12.53
C TYR A 160 9.76 5.01 -11.36
N ALA A 161 8.45 4.79 -11.24
CA ALA A 161 7.88 3.89 -10.24
C ALA A 161 8.42 2.47 -10.40
N LEU A 162 8.52 1.95 -11.63
CA LEU A 162 9.11 0.63 -11.90
C LEU A 162 10.59 0.56 -11.49
N LYS A 163 11.37 1.63 -11.72
CA LYS A 163 12.79 1.69 -11.30
C LYS A 163 12.95 1.70 -9.79
N VAL A 164 12.17 2.52 -9.09
CA VAL A 164 12.17 2.56 -7.62
C VAL A 164 11.71 1.21 -7.08
N MET A 165 10.67 0.60 -7.67
CA MET A 165 10.17 -0.71 -7.26
C MET A 165 11.21 -1.81 -7.42
N SER A 166 12.03 -1.77 -8.49
CA SER A 166 13.16 -2.68 -8.65
C SER A 166 14.15 -2.55 -7.51
N HIS A 167 14.56 -1.32 -7.17
CA HIS A 167 15.51 -1.06 -6.09
C HIS A 167 15.01 -1.61 -4.75
N VAL A 168 13.75 -1.32 -4.41
CA VAL A 168 13.16 -1.82 -3.15
C VAL A 168 13.11 -3.34 -3.11
N ARG A 169 12.68 -4.00 -4.20
CA ARG A 169 12.64 -5.48 -4.26
C ARG A 169 14.03 -6.11 -4.22
N GLN A 170 15.02 -5.50 -4.85
CA GLN A 170 16.41 -5.92 -4.79
C GLN A 170 16.98 -5.79 -3.37
N GLY A 171 16.69 -4.69 -2.68
CA GLY A 171 17.07 -4.52 -1.27
C GLY A 171 16.42 -5.56 -0.35
N ILE A 172 15.14 -5.92 -0.56
CA ILE A 172 14.50 -7.03 0.15
C ILE A 172 15.21 -8.35 -0.17
N CYS A 173 15.47 -8.62 -1.45
CA CYS A 173 16.09 -9.85 -1.92
C CYS A 173 17.52 -10.04 -1.36
N ILE A 174 18.31 -8.97 -1.22
CA ILE A 174 19.64 -9.05 -0.57
C ILE A 174 19.50 -9.48 0.88
N ARG A 175 18.57 -8.91 1.64
CA ARG A 175 18.35 -9.30 3.04
C ARG A 175 17.92 -10.76 3.14
N GLU A 176 16.98 -11.20 2.29
CA GLU A 176 16.57 -12.61 2.22
C GLU A 176 17.76 -13.53 1.87
N TRP A 177 18.65 -13.08 0.98
CA TRP A 177 19.87 -13.80 0.60
C TRP A 177 20.87 -13.89 1.75
N GLU A 178 21.14 -12.81 2.45
CA GLU A 178 22.03 -12.78 3.61
C GLU A 178 21.50 -13.70 4.73
N GLU A 179 20.20 -13.64 5.02
CA GLU A 179 19.55 -14.53 5.99
C GLU A 179 19.61 -16.00 5.56
N PHE A 180 19.47 -16.28 4.26
CA PHE A 180 19.58 -17.62 3.71
C PHE A 180 21.01 -18.17 3.80
N MET A 181 22.01 -17.37 3.41
CA MET A 181 23.43 -17.74 3.46
C MET A 181 23.95 -17.88 4.88
N ALA A 182 23.33 -17.24 5.87
CA ALA A 182 23.65 -17.41 7.28
C ALA A 182 23.15 -18.74 7.88
N ARG A 183 22.28 -19.50 7.19
CA ARG A 183 21.77 -20.80 7.65
C ARG A 183 22.84 -21.89 7.54
N GLN A 184 22.62 -23.02 8.24
CA GLN A 184 23.49 -24.18 8.10
C GLN A 184 23.44 -24.74 6.66
N PRO A 185 24.52 -25.35 6.12
CA PRO A 185 24.54 -25.87 4.76
C PRO A 185 23.42 -26.87 4.44
N SER A 186 23.00 -27.67 5.44
CA SER A 186 21.87 -28.61 5.30
C SER A 186 20.50 -27.93 5.11
N GLN A 187 20.40 -26.64 5.42
CA GLN A 187 19.21 -25.81 5.28
C GLN A 187 19.29 -24.87 4.05
N GLN A 188 20.39 -24.91 3.30
CA GLN A 188 20.62 -24.11 2.11
C GLN A 188 20.25 -24.91 0.85
N SER A 189 18.95 -25.02 0.58
CA SER A 189 18.49 -25.73 -0.61
C SER A 189 18.81 -24.97 -1.89
N LEU A 190 19.19 -25.69 -2.95
CA LEU A 190 19.49 -25.11 -4.26
C LEU A 190 18.25 -24.42 -4.86
N GLU A 191 17.07 -24.97 -4.59
CA GLU A 191 15.79 -24.42 -5.02
C GLU A 191 15.54 -23.03 -4.43
N MET A 192 15.86 -22.82 -3.15
CA MET A 192 15.72 -21.51 -2.50
C MET A 192 16.77 -20.53 -3.04
N GLY A 193 18.00 -20.98 -3.25
CA GLY A 193 19.04 -20.17 -3.88
C GLY A 193 18.64 -19.71 -5.29
N ALA A 194 18.14 -20.62 -6.12
CA ALA A 194 17.65 -20.30 -7.47
C ALA A 194 16.44 -19.35 -7.44
N LEU A 195 15.53 -19.50 -6.48
CA LEU A 195 14.41 -18.58 -6.29
C LEU A 195 14.89 -17.15 -6.01
N LEU A 196 15.84 -16.98 -5.08
CA LEU A 196 16.38 -15.67 -4.72
C LEU A 196 17.10 -15.01 -5.89
N VAL A 197 17.90 -15.79 -6.64
CA VAL A 197 18.53 -15.31 -7.87
C VAL A 197 17.47 -14.87 -8.90
N ALA A 198 16.40 -15.66 -9.09
CA ALA A 198 15.32 -15.28 -10.00
C ALA A 198 14.62 -13.98 -9.57
N LYS A 199 14.30 -13.82 -8.28
CA LYS A 199 13.73 -12.58 -7.71
C LYS A 199 14.62 -11.36 -7.96
N TRP A 200 15.95 -11.52 -7.86
CA TRP A 200 16.91 -10.45 -8.10
C TRP A 200 16.89 -9.94 -9.56
N PHE A 201 16.87 -10.87 -10.52
CA PHE A 201 16.91 -10.53 -11.95
C PHE A 201 15.56 -10.17 -12.55
N GLN A 202 14.46 -10.57 -11.90
CA GLN A 202 13.09 -10.30 -12.35
C GLN A 202 12.29 -9.57 -11.26
N PRO A 203 12.72 -8.36 -10.85
CA PRO A 203 12.13 -7.65 -9.72
C PRO A 203 10.75 -7.07 -10.05
N HIS A 204 10.16 -7.32 -11.22
CA HIS A 204 8.78 -6.92 -11.53
C HIS A 204 7.80 -8.09 -11.42
N THR A 205 8.30 -9.33 -11.35
CA THR A 205 7.50 -10.55 -11.36
C THR A 205 7.32 -11.10 -9.94
N ASP A 206 6.10 -11.54 -9.60
CA ASP A 206 5.81 -12.22 -8.34
C ASP A 206 6.22 -13.71 -8.47
N ILE A 207 7.49 -14.02 -8.19
CA ILE A 207 8.07 -15.38 -8.30
C ILE A 207 7.99 -16.10 -6.96
N ASN A 208 7.32 -17.26 -6.94
CA ASN A 208 7.21 -18.15 -5.78
C ASN A 208 7.39 -19.61 -6.21
N ILE A 209 7.92 -20.45 -5.32
CA ILE A 209 7.92 -21.91 -5.52
C ILE A 209 6.49 -22.39 -5.35
N LYS A 210 5.94 -23.10 -6.35
CA LYS A 210 4.66 -23.80 -6.20
C LYS A 210 4.88 -24.93 -5.18
N GLN A 211 4.19 -24.85 -4.05
CA GLN A 211 4.10 -25.94 -3.07
C GLN A 211 3.08 -26.98 -3.53
#